data_AF-A0A820MG42-F1
#
_entry.id   AF-A0A820MG42-F1
#
_cell.length_a   1.000
_cell.length_b   1.000
_cell.length_c   1.000
_cell.angle_alpha   90.00
_cell.angle_beta   90.00
_cell.angle_gamma   90.00
#
_symmetry.space_group_name_H-M   'P 1'
#
loop_
_entity.id
_entity.type
_entity.pdbx_description
1 polymer ?
#
loop_
_entity_poly.entity_id
_entity_poly.type
_entity_poly.pdbx_seq_one_letter_code
_entity_poly.pdbx_strand_id
1 'polypeptide(L)' 'ILSTSPLISRKSNPWSEDGFPMVCTLVRGTPGTIELLYQKIQQEVPAVILKGTGSAADIIAFAYEEISAK' A
#
# COMPACT_ATOMS: atom_id res chain seq x y z
N ILE A 1 28.88 -12.01 -21.48
CA ILE A 1 28.62 -11.06 -20.37
C ILE A 1 27.22 -11.39 -19.87
N LEU A 2 27.12 -12.17 -18.80
CA LEU A 2 25.84 -12.57 -18.19
C LEU A 2 25.32 -11.38 -17.36
N SER A 3 24.26 -10.74 -17.82
CA SER A 3 23.53 -9.74 -17.03
C SER A 3 22.65 -10.50 -16.02
N THR A 4 23.19 -10.75 -14.83
CA THR A 4 22.40 -11.24 -13.70
C THR A 4 21.69 -10.05 -13.07
N SER A 5 20.56 -9.64 -13.64
CA SER A 5 19.60 -8.82 -12.91
C SER A 5 19.09 -9.67 -11.73
N PRO A 6 19.14 -9.17 -10.48
CA PRO A 6 18.67 -9.95 -9.34
C PRO A 6 17.18 -10.25 -9.55
N LEU A 7 16.85 -11.53 -9.61
CA LEU A 7 15.48 -12.01 -9.55
C LEU A 7 14.94 -11.64 -8.16
N ILE A 8 14.34 -10.45 -8.06
CA ILE A 8 13.43 -10.11 -6.97
C ILE A 8 12.32 -11.15 -7.08
N SER A 9 12.38 -12.17 -6.23
CA SER A 9 11.31 -13.14 -6.08
C SER A 9 10.06 -12.35 -5.72
N ARG A 10 9.17 -12.15 -6.70
CA ARG A 10 7.81 -11.70 -6.44
C ARG A 10 7.22 -12.75 -5.53
N LYS A 11 7.21 -12.47 -4.22
CA LYS A 11 6.55 -13.31 -3.24
C LYS A 11 5.12 -13.44 -3.75
N SER A 12 4.76 -14.65 -4.19
CA SER A 12 3.42 -14.88 -4.74
C SER A 12 2.43 -14.34 -3.73
N ASN A 13 1.53 -13.49 -4.22
CA ASN A 13 0.43 -13.02 -3.41
C ASN A 13 -0.28 -14.29 -2.89
N PRO A 14 -0.44 -14.49 -1.57
CA PRO A 14 -1.11 -15.69 -1.03
C PRO A 14 -2.57 -15.82 -1.50
N TRP A 15 -3.08 -14.81 -2.18
CA TRP A 15 -4.42 -14.72 -2.74
C TRP A 15 -4.45 -14.94 -4.26
N SER A 16 -3.34 -15.27 -4.93
CA SER A 16 -3.29 -15.42 -6.39
C SER A 16 -2.98 -16.85 -6.82
N GLU A 17 -4.03 -17.67 -6.89
CA GLU A 17 -4.16 -18.72 -7.92
C GLU A 17 -5.57 -18.76 -8.53
N ASP A 18 -6.61 -18.34 -7.80
CA ASP A 18 -7.99 -18.11 -8.31
C ASP A 18 -8.77 -17.15 -7.38
N GLY A 19 -8.12 -16.04 -6.98
CA GLY A 19 -8.56 -15.23 -5.84
C GLY A 19 -9.52 -14.09 -6.18
N PHE A 20 -10.39 -13.78 -5.22
CA PHE A 20 -11.24 -12.59 -5.26
C PHE A 20 -10.40 -11.31 -5.21
N PRO A 21 -10.75 -10.27 -5.99
CA PRO A 21 -10.06 -8.99 -5.91
C PRO A 21 -10.28 -8.37 -4.53
N MET A 22 -9.18 -7.97 -3.90
CA MET A 22 -9.20 -7.33 -2.59
C MET A 22 -8.71 -5.89 -2.68
N VAL A 23 -9.30 -5.03 -1.86
CA VAL A 23 -8.91 -3.63 -1.70
C VAL A 23 -8.91 -3.32 -0.21
N CYS A 24 -7.90 -2.60 0.25
CA CYS A 24 -7.84 -2.09 1.62
C CYS A 24 -8.39 -0.66 1.65
N THR A 25 -9.28 -0.34 2.59
CA THR A 25 -9.75 1.04 2.78
C THR A 25 -9.33 1.54 4.15
N LEU A 26 -8.58 2.66 4.18
CA LEU A 26 -8.19 3.35 5.40
C LEU A 26 -9.16 4.51 5.66
N VAL A 27 -10.00 4.37 6.68
CA VAL A 27 -10.89 5.44 7.13
C VAL A 27 -10.17 6.32 8.14
N ARG A 28 -9.73 5.78 9.28
CA ARG A 28 -8.86 6.43 10.27
C ARG A 28 -7.65 5.53 10.51
N GLY A 29 -6.80 5.86 11.48
CA GLY A 29 -5.78 4.92 11.94
C GLY A 29 -4.89 5.50 13.01
N THR A 30 -4.12 4.62 13.64
CA THR A 30 -3.01 5.00 14.52
C THR A 30 -1.70 4.93 13.73
N PRO A 31 -0.57 5.39 14.28
CA PRO A 31 0.73 5.24 13.61
C PRO A 31 1.06 3.80 13.19
N GLY A 32 0.68 2.79 14.00
CA GLY A 32 0.87 1.37 13.65
C GLY A 32 0.05 0.93 12.43
N THR A 33 -1.05 1.61 12.12
CA THR A 33 -1.85 1.34 10.90
C THR A 33 -1.08 1.70 9.62
N ILE A 34 -0.13 2.64 9.69
CA ILE A 34 0.71 3.03 8.55
C ILE A 34 1.62 1.87 8.14
N GLU A 35 2.22 1.18 9.12
CA GLU A 35 3.05 0.00 8.87
C GLU A 35 2.23 -1.14 8.24
N LEU A 36 1.04 -1.41 8.79
CA LEU A 36 0.14 -2.41 8.22
C LEU A 36 -0.27 -2.06 6.78
N LEU A 37 -0.60 -0.80 6.52
CA LEU A 37 -0.94 -0.32 5.19
C LEU A 37 0.23 -0.53 4.22
N TYR A 38 1.45 -0.20 4.64
CA TYR A 38 2.66 -0.41 3.85
C TYR A 38 2.85 -1.90 3.52
N GLN A 39 2.67 -2.79 4.50
CA GLN A 39 2.73 -4.24 4.25
C GLN A 39 1.68 -4.70 3.23
N LYS A 40 0.47 -4.14 3.23
CA LYS A 40 -0.58 -4.47 2.26
C LYS A 40 -0.24 -4.00 0.85
N ILE A 41 0.35 -2.82 0.72
CA ILE A 41 0.85 -2.31 -0.58
C ILE A 41 1.96 -3.22 -1.11
N GLN A 42 2.88 -3.68 -0.25
CA GLN A 42 3.93 -4.65 -0.63
C GLN A 42 3.36 -6.03 -1.05
N GLN A 43 2.14 -6.35 -0.62
CA GLN A 43 1.39 -7.54 -1.02
C GLN A 43 0.56 -7.33 -2.30
N GLU A 44 0.79 -6.23 -3.03
CA GLU A 44 0.04 -5.84 -4.24
C GLU A 44 -1.47 -5.64 -4.00
N VAL A 45 -1.88 -5.37 -2.75
CA VAL A 45 -3.27 -5.03 -2.42
C VAL A 45 -3.45 -3.52 -2.58
N PRO A 46 -4.31 -3.05 -3.50
CA PRO A 46 -4.61 -1.63 -3.64
C PRO A 46 -5.19 -1.05 -2.36
N ALA A 47 -4.84 0.19 -2.06
CA ALA A 47 -5.33 0.91 -0.90
C ALA A 47 -6.09 2.19 -1.29
N VAL A 48 -7.25 2.37 -0.68
CA VAL A 48 -8.07 3.59 -0.76
C VAL A 48 -7.96 4.32 0.57
N ILE A 49 -7.48 5.56 0.53
CA ILE A 49 -7.34 6.40 1.73
C ILE A 49 -8.45 7.45 1.72
N LEU A 50 -9.24 7.52 2.79
CA LEU A 50 -10.29 8.52 2.93
C LEU A 50 -9.74 9.76 3.63
N LYS A 51 -9.57 10.85 2.88
CA LYS A 51 -9.17 12.16 3.40
C LYS A 51 -10.33 12.85 4.14
N GLY A 52 -9.99 13.65 5.14
CA GLY A 52 -10.89 14.46 5.97
C GLY A 52 -11.41 13.72 7.21
N THR A 53 -10.97 12.49 7.44
CA THR A 53 -11.40 11.64 8.56
C THR A 53 -10.51 11.83 9.79
N GLY A 54 -9.31 12.41 9.63
CA GLY A 54 -8.32 12.63 10.69
C GLY A 54 -7.36 11.46 10.92
N SER A 55 -6.47 11.65 11.89
CA SER A 55 -5.48 10.64 12.33
C SER A 55 -4.53 10.21 11.18
N ALA A 56 -4.12 8.93 11.13
CA ALA A 56 -3.15 8.46 10.12
C ALA A 56 -3.60 8.64 8.66
N ALA A 57 -4.92 8.60 8.40
CA ALA A 57 -5.47 8.74 7.05
C ALA A 57 -5.14 10.12 6.46
N ASP A 58 -5.34 11.19 7.22
CA ASP A 58 -5.05 12.55 6.76
C ASP A 58 -3.56 12.84 6.65
N ILE A 59 -2.73 12.24 7.51
CA ILE A 59 -1.27 12.36 7.40
C ILE A 59 -0.80 11.79 6.05
N ILE A 60 -1.29 10.58 5.68
CA ILE A 60 -0.94 9.93 4.42
C ILE A 60 -1.52 10.71 3.23
N ALA A 61 -2.78 11.13 3.31
CA ALA A 61 -3.43 11.88 2.24
C ALA A 61 -2.73 13.22 1.98
N PHE A 62 -2.39 13.96 3.04
CA PHE A 62 -1.61 15.19 2.94
C PHE A 62 -0.24 14.95 2.29
N ALA A 63 0.50 13.94 2.77
CA ALA A 63 1.81 13.61 2.20
C ALA A 63 1.73 13.25 0.71
N TYR A 64 0.70 12.50 0.30
CA TYR A 64 0.49 12.14 -1.09
C TYR A 64 0.22 13.37 -1.97
N GLU A 65 -0.61 14.29 -1.51
CA GLU A 65 -0.91 15.54 -2.24
C GLU A 65 0.32 16.43 -2.37
N GLU A 66 1.10 16.59 -1.30
CA GLU A 66 2.34 17.38 -1.31
C GLU A 66 3.41 16.81 -2.24
N ILE A 67 3.50 15.48 -2.35
CA ILE A 67 4.41 14.81 -3.28
C ILE A 67 3.90 14.94 -4.71
N SER A 68 2.58 14.82 -4.92
CA SER A 68 1.96 14.85 -6.27
C SER A 68 1.84 16.25 -6.85
N ALA A 69 1.87 17.29 -6.02
CA ALA A 69 1.84 18.69 -6.44
C ALA A 69 3.21 19.22 -6.90
N LYS A 70 4.27 18.41 -6.75
CA LYS A 70 5.62 18.69 -7.26
C LYS A 70 5.88 17.90 -8.53
#